data_AF-U4R293-F1
#
_entry.id   AF-U4R293-F1
#
_cell.length_a   1.000
_cell.length_b   1.000
_cell.length_c   1.000
_cell.angle_alpha   90.00
_cell.angle_beta   90.00
_cell.angle_gamma   90.00
#
_symmetry.space_group_name_H-M   'P 1'
#
loop_
_entity.id
_entity.type
_entity.pdbx_description
1 polymer ?
#
loop_
_entity_poly.entity_id
_entity_poly.type
_entity_poly.pdbx_seq_one_letter_code
_entity_poly.pdbx_strand_id
1 'polypeptide(L)' 'MAFYLAWQIEEGKLDYKTVFSAAFFKPYKSDTDNMLIADGRQDLIVDIP' A
#
# COMPACT_ATOMS: atom_id res chain seq x y z
N MET A 1 7.97 -8.21 -0.61
CA MET A 1 7.17 -7.39 -1.55
C MET A 1 6.39 -6.28 -0.86
N ALA A 2 5.69 -6.56 0.23
CA ALA A 2 4.94 -5.53 0.98
C ALA A 2 5.77 -4.28 1.32
N PHE A 3 7.03 -4.48 1.78
CA PHE A 3 7.97 -3.39 2.05
C PHE A 3 8.29 -2.53 0.82
N TYR A 4 8.53 -3.16 -0.33
CA TYR A 4 8.80 -2.44 -1.57
C TYR A 4 7.57 -1.62 -2.00
N LEU A 5 6.36 -2.19 -1.89
CA LEU A 5 5.13 -1.48 -2.22
C LEU A 5 4.89 -0.30 -1.27
N ALA A 6 5.03 -0.51 0.04
CA ALA A 6 4.90 0.55 1.04
C ALA A 6 5.86 1.71 0.72
N TRP A 7 7.15 1.42 0.55
CA TRP A 7 8.16 2.44 0.24
C TRP A 7 7.87 3.21 -1.06
N GLN A 8 7.45 2.52 -2.12
CA GLN A 8 7.10 3.19 -3.38
C GLN A 8 5.83 4.05 -3.27
N ILE A 9 4.87 3.64 -2.44
CA ILE A 9 3.64 4.41 -2.16
C ILE A 9 3.99 5.66 -1.34
N GLU A 10 4.85 5.53 -0.33
CA GLU A 10 5.33 6.67 0.48
C GLU A 10 6.08 7.72 -0.33
N GLU A 11 6.87 7.26 -1.30
CA GLU A 11 7.61 8.09 -2.24
C GLU A 11 6.71 8.72 -3.33
N GLY A 12 5.43 8.36 -3.37
CA GLY A 12 4.47 8.83 -4.38
C GLY A 12 4.73 8.27 -5.79
N LYS A 13 5.56 7.21 -5.90
CA LYS A 13 5.88 6.53 -7.17
C LYS A 13 4.81 5.53 -7.57
N LEU A 14 4.10 4.98 -6.59
CA LEU A 14 2.96 4.10 -6.78
C LEU A 14 1.71 4.66 -6.08
N ASP A 15 0.58 4.54 -6.74
CA ASP A 15 -0.72 4.86 -6.16
C ASP A 15 -1.30 3.60 -5.48
N TYR A 16 -1.64 3.73 -4.20
CA TYR A 16 -2.17 2.65 -3.37
C TYR A 16 -3.39 1.98 -4.02
N LYS A 17 -4.35 2.78 -4.50
CA LYS A 17 -5.58 2.29 -5.12
C LYS A 17 -5.24 1.49 -6.37
N THR A 18 -4.33 1.99 -7.20
CA THR A 18 -3.93 1.33 -8.44
C THR A 18 -3.24 -0.01 -8.18
N VAL A 19 -2.33 -0.06 -7.20
CA VAL A 19 -1.61 -1.29 -6.83
C VAL A 19 -2.59 -2.35 -6.32
N PHE A 20 -3.46 -2.00 -5.37
CA PHE A 20 -4.33 -2.98 -4.71
C PHE A 20 -5.66 -3.24 -5.43
N SER A 21 -5.94 -2.52 -6.52
CA SER A 21 -6.99 -2.91 -7.49
C SER A 21 -6.63 -4.19 -8.25
N ALA A 22 -5.35 -4.52 -8.39
CA ALA A 22 -4.91 -5.74 -9.06
C ALA A 22 -4.91 -6.96 -8.12
N ALA A 23 -5.53 -8.06 -8.56
CA ALA A 23 -5.63 -9.30 -7.78
C ALA A 23 -4.25 -9.87 -7.38
N PHE A 24 -3.22 -9.63 -8.20
CA PHE A 24 -1.85 -10.09 -7.96
C PHE A 24 -1.25 -9.50 -6.67
N PHE A 25 -1.57 -8.26 -6.33
CA PHE A 25 -0.99 -7.58 -5.16
C PHE A 25 -1.82 -7.69 -3.88
N LYS A 26 -3.07 -8.17 -3.97
CA LYS A 26 -3.96 -8.37 -2.81
C LYS A 26 -3.33 -9.14 -1.65
N PRO A 27 -2.53 -10.22 -1.86
CA PRO A 27 -1.87 -10.93 -0.76
C PRO A 27 -0.93 -10.06 0.08
N TYR A 28 -0.41 -8.97 -0.48
CA TYR A 28 0.53 -8.09 0.22
C TYR A 28 -0.15 -6.89 0.90
N LYS A 29 -1.46 -6.69 0.68
CA LYS A 29 -2.19 -5.51 1.16
C LYS A 29 -2.10 -5.35 2.67
N SER A 30 -2.41 -6.40 3.42
CA SER A 30 -2.41 -6.33 4.88
C SER A 30 -1.04 -5.93 5.45
N ASP A 31 0.04 -6.47 4.88
CA ASP A 31 1.39 -6.16 5.34
C ASP A 31 1.81 -4.74 4.94
N THR A 32 1.45 -4.29 3.74
CA THR A 32 1.71 -2.91 3.30
C THR A 32 0.91 -1.90 4.12
N ASP A 33 -0.34 -2.21 4.48
CA ASP A 33 -1.18 -1.37 5.34
C ASP A 33 -0.54 -1.23 6.73
N ASN A 34 -0.10 -2.33 7.32
CA ASN A 34 0.56 -2.32 8.62
C ASN A 34 1.84 -1.48 8.61
N MET A 35 2.61 -1.50 7.51
CA MET A 35 3.81 -0.68 7.35
C MET A 35 3.44 0.81 7.25
N LEU A 36 2.53 1.17 6.34
CA LEU A 36 2.06 2.56 6.21
C LEU A 36 1.45 3.10 7.51
N ILE A 37 0.74 2.25 8.28
CA ILE A 37 0.24 2.58 9.61
C ILE A 37 1.37 2.84 10.60
N ALA A 38 2.40 1.97 10.62
CA ALA A 38 3.55 2.11 11.49
C ALA A 38 4.37 3.38 11.18
N ASP A 39 4.48 3.74 9.91
CA ASP A 39 5.19 4.92 9.43
C ASP A 39 4.35 6.21 9.52
N GLY A 40 3.12 6.11 10.05
CA GLY A 40 2.22 7.25 10.24
C GLY A 40 1.59 7.79 8.95
N ARG A 41 1.68 7.03 7.85
CA ARG A 41 1.20 7.36 6.50
C ARG A 41 -0.15 6.71 6.17
N GLN A 42 -1.05 6.69 7.15
CA GLN A 42 -2.40 6.15 7.01
C GLN A 42 -3.23 6.92 5.98
N ASP A 43 -2.87 8.17 5.72
CA ASP A 43 -3.46 9.06 4.71
C ASP A 43 -3.32 8.50 3.28
N LEU A 44 -2.32 7.64 3.04
CA LEU A 44 -2.09 7.00 1.74
C LEU A 44 -2.95 5.74 1.53
N ILE A 45 -3.59 5.21 2.58
CA ILE A 45 -4.42 4.03 2.50
C ILE A 45 -5.82 4.44 2.03
N VAL A 46 -6.26 3.85 0.92
CA VAL A 46 -7.57 4.11 0.33
C VAL A 46 -8.47 2.89 0.53
N ASP A 47 -9.72 3.10 0.93
CA ASP A 47 -10.70 2.02 0.96
C ASP A 47 -11.05 1.59 -0.47
N ILE A 48 -10.84 0.32 -0.78
CA ILE A 48 -11.07 -0.26 -2.11
C ILE A 48 -12.18 -1.31 -1.96
N PRO A 49 -13.36 -1.09 -2.56
CA PRO A 49 -14.48 -2.04 -2.51
C PRO A 49 -14.20 -3.34 -3.27
#